data_AF-G8B1Z5-F1
#
_entry.id   AF-G8B1Z5-F1
#
_cell.length_a   1.000
_cell.length_b   1.000
_cell.length_c   1.000
_cell.angle_alpha   90.00
_cell.angle_beta   90.00
_cell.angle_gamma   90.00
#
_symmetry.space_group_name_H-M   'P 1'
#
loop_
_entity.id
_entity.type
_entity.pdbx_description
1 polymer ?
#
loop_
_entity_poly.entity_id
_entity_poly.type
_entity_poly.pdbx_seq_one_letter_code
_entity_poly.pdbx_strand_id
1 'polypeptide(L)'
;LGYMMLALGMGSYRAALFHLITHAYSKALLFLGSGSIIHSMENLVGYSPDKSQNMVLMGGLTKHVPITKTAFLIGTLSLCGIPPLA
;
A
#
# COMPACT_ATOMS: atom_id res chain seq x y z
N LEU A 1 -5.85 7.43 9.30
CA LEU A 1 -5.65 8.56 10.24
C LEU A 1 -6.74 8.67 11.30
N GLY A 2 -8.04 8.71 10.94
CA GLY A 2 -9.13 8.86 11.91
C GLY A 2 -9.11 7.85 13.08
N TYR A 3 -8.80 6.58 12.80
CA TYR A 3 -8.62 5.54 13.83
C TYR A 3 -7.56 5.89 14.89
N MET A 4 -6.45 6.52 14.49
CA MET A 4 -5.39 6.95 15.41
C MET A 4 -5.81 8.15 16.25
N MET A 5 -6.56 9.09 15.66
CA MET A 5 -7.08 10.26 16.38
C MET A 5 -8.08 9.85 17.47
N LEU A 6 -8.88 8.81 17.21
CA LEU A 6 -9.77 8.23 18.20
C LEU A 6 -8.97 7.63 19.38
N ALA A 7 -7.90 6.89 19.11
CA ALA A 7 -7.04 6.33 20.17
C ALA A 7 -6.36 7.42 21.02
N LEU A 8 -5.95 8.54 20.42
CA LEU A 8 -5.48 9.72 21.14
C LEU A 8 -6.58 10.35 22.00
N GLY A 9 -7.80 10.47 21.47
CA GLY A 9 -8.96 10.99 22.21
C GLY A 9 -9.38 10.12 23.40
N MET A 10 -9.09 8.81 23.36
CA MET A 10 -9.31 7.88 24.48
C MET A 10 -8.13 7.85 25.48
N GLY A 11 -7.11 8.69 25.32
CA GLY A 11 -5.94 8.76 26.20
C GLY A 11 -4.86 7.70 25.95
N SER A 12 -4.99 6.87 24.91
CA SER A 12 -4.02 5.81 24.58
C SER A 12 -2.92 6.31 23.62
N TYR A 13 -2.10 7.25 24.10
CA TYR A 13 -1.03 7.87 23.31
C TYR A 13 0.00 6.87 22.80
N ARG A 14 0.39 5.91 23.64
CA ARG A 14 1.41 4.92 23.31
C ARG A 14 0.95 4.04 22.13
N ALA A 15 -0.28 3.55 22.16
CA ALA A 15 -0.83 2.73 21.07
C ALA A 15 -0.99 3.55 19.78
N ALA A 16 -1.45 4.80 19.88
CA ALA A 16 -1.58 5.69 18.74
C ALA A 16 -0.23 5.99 18.06
N LEU A 17 0.82 6.23 18.83
CA LEU A 17 2.17 6.47 18.31
C LEU A 17 2.76 5.23 17.63
N PHE A 18 2.65 4.05 18.25
CA PHE A 18 3.12 2.81 17.63
C PHE A 18 2.38 2.52 16.32
N HIS A 19 1.05 2.69 16.30
CA HIS A 19 0.26 2.49 15.09
C HIS A 19 0.55 3.55 14.01
N LEU A 20 0.89 4.78 14.39
CA LEU A 20 1.28 5.83 13.44
C LEU A 20 2.55 5.47 12.68
N ILE A 21 3.55 4.92 13.36
CA ILE A 21 4.82 4.52 12.75
C ILE A 21 4.58 3.37 11.77
N THR A 22 3.90 2.30 12.18
CA THR A 22 3.62 1.15 11.29
C THR A 22 2.74 1.57 10.11
N HIS A 23 1.71 2.38 10.36
CA HIS A 23 0.88 2.94 9.29
C HIS A 23 1.69 3.76 8.29
N ALA A 24 2.66 4.56 8.73
CA ALA A 24 3.51 5.35 7.83
C ALA A 24 4.35 4.46 6.90
N TYR A 25 5.01 3.44 7.46
CA TYR A 25 5.80 2.49 6.66
C TYR A 25 4.93 1.69 5.69
N SER A 26 3.81 1.14 6.16
CA SER A 26 2.91 0.34 5.31
C SER A 26 2.27 1.19 4.21
N LYS A 27 1.90 2.44 4.50
CA LYS A 27 1.45 3.38 3.46
C LYS A 27 2.56 3.72 2.46
N ALA A 28 3.78 3.99 2.92
CA ALA A 28 4.90 4.28 2.02
C ALA A 28 5.18 3.10 1.07
N LEU A 29 5.19 1.87 1.58
CA LEU A 29 5.34 0.65 0.78
C LEU A 29 4.22 0.51 -0.27
N LEU A 30 2.96 0.75 0.11
CA LEU A 30 1.83 0.67 -0.82
C LEU A 30 1.89 1.74 -1.91
N PHE A 31 2.21 2.99 -1.56
CA PHE A 31 2.30 4.06 -2.55
C PHE A 31 3.47 3.85 -3.51
N LEU A 32 4.66 3.52 -3.01
CA LEU A 32 5.81 3.22 -3.86
C LEU A 32 5.56 1.98 -4.74
N GLY A 33 4.94 0.94 -4.19
CA GLY A 33 4.55 -0.25 -4.93
C GLY A 33 3.55 0.06 -6.04
N SER A 34 2.52 0.89 -5.77
CA SER A 34 1.58 1.34 -6.80
C SER A 34 2.26 2.17 -7.88
N GLY A 35 3.23 3.04 -7.54
CA GLY A 35 4.01 3.81 -8.51
C GLY A 35 4.81 2.91 -9.44
N SER A 36 5.45 1.86 -8.90
CA SER A 36 6.15 0.85 -9.71
C SER A 36 5.20 0.10 -10.66
N ILE A 37 3.97 -0.20 -10.23
CA ILE A 37 2.94 -0.84 -11.08
C ILE A 37 2.49 0.12 -12.20
N ILE A 38 2.19 1.39 -11.88
CA ILE A 38 1.77 2.39 -12.87
C ILE A 38 2.87 2.61 -13.90
N HIS A 39 4.13 2.72 -13.48
CA HIS A 39 5.25 2.85 -14.38
C HIS A 39 5.43 1.62 -15.28
N SER A 40 5.18 0.41 -14.75
CA SER A 40 5.18 -0.82 -15.56
C SER A 40 4.01 -0.87 -16.55
N MET A 41 2.85 -0.30 -16.20
CA MET A 41 1.68 -0.19 -17.08
C MET A 41 1.90 0.79 -18.23
N GLU A 42 2.66 1.87 -18.03
CA GLU A 42 3.02 2.82 -19.09
C GLU A 42 3.76 2.13 -20.24
N ASN A 43 4.61 1.15 -19.94
CA ASN A 43 5.32 0.37 -20.97
C ASN A 43 4.39 -0.54 -21.79
N LEU A 44 3.24 -0.96 -21.24
CA LEU A 44 2.29 -1.86 -21.91
C LEU A 44 1.21 -1.10 -22.68
N VAL A 45 0.71 0.00 -22.13
CA VAL A 45 -0.48 0.71 -22.62
C VAL A 45 -0.11 2.03 -23.34
N GLY A 46 1.15 2.46 -23.25
CA GLY A 46 1.58 3.79 -23.66
C GLY A 46 1.22 4.84 -22.61
N TYR A 47 1.82 6.03 -22.71
CA TYR A 47 1.60 7.09 -21.73
C TYR A 47 0.17 7.63 -21.81
N SER A 48 -0.69 7.15 -20.91
CA SER A 48 -2.06 7.61 -20.71
C SER A 48 -2.44 7.37 -19.25
N PRO A 49 -2.54 8.43 -18.42
CA PRO A 49 -2.76 8.29 -16.98
C PRO A 49 -4.09 7.60 -16.66
N ASP A 50 -5.15 7.88 -17.42
CA ASP A 50 -6.46 7.28 -17.23
C ASP A 50 -6.44 5.77 -17.48
N LYS A 51 -5.62 5.30 -18.43
CA LYS A 51 -5.50 3.87 -18.74
C LYS A 51 -4.51 3.16 -17.84
N SER A 52 -3.37 3.79 -17.51
CA SER A 52 -2.34 3.20 -16.67
C SER A 52 -2.77 3.06 -15.22
N GLN A 53 -3.72 3.87 -14.74
CA GLN A 53 -4.31 3.78 -13.40
C GLN A 53 -5.64 3.01 -13.35
N ASN A 54 -6.20 2.59 -14.48
CA ASN A 54 -7.44 1.83 -14.51
C ASN A 54 -7.20 0.39 -14.01
N MET A 55 -7.75 0.07 -12.83
CA MET A 55 -7.61 -1.24 -12.19
C MET A 55 -8.12 -2.41 -13.05
N VAL A 56 -9.06 -2.19 -13.97
CA VAL A 56 -9.58 -3.23 -14.88
C VAL A 56 -8.49 -3.70 -15.85
N LEU A 57 -7.55 -2.82 -16.20
CA LEU A 57 -6.45 -3.10 -17.13
C LEU A 57 -5.19 -3.63 -16.42
N MET A 58 -5.14 -3.58 -15.08
CA MET A 58 -3.98 -3.99 -14.28
C MET A 58 -3.91 -5.50 -13.98
N GLY A 59 -4.57 -6.33 -14.79
CA GLY A 59 -4.53 -7.80 -14.65
C GLY A 59 -3.19 -8.39 -15.10
N GLY A 60 -2.75 -9.49 -14.47
CA GLY A 60 -1.62 -10.29 -14.96
C GLY A 60 -0.20 -9.74 -14.71
N LEU A 61 -0.06 -8.58 -14.05
CA LEU A 61 1.25 -8.00 -13.72
C LEU A 61 2.06 -8.81 -12.68
N THR A 62 1.45 -9.78 -12.02
CA THR A 62 2.10 -10.61 -10.99
C THR A 62 3.35 -11.35 -11.48
N LYS A 63 3.42 -11.68 -12.77
CA LYS A 63 4.61 -12.31 -13.40
C LYS A 63 5.69 -11.31 -13.80
N HIS A 64 5.31 -10.06 -14.07
CA HIS A 64 6.21 -9.02 -14.58
C HIS A 64 6.91 -8.24 -13.45
N VAL A 65 6.24 -8.07 -12.30
CA VAL A 65 6.77 -7.34 -11.14
C VAL A 65 6.70 -8.17 -9.84
N PRO A 66 7.45 -9.28 -9.75
CA PRO A 66 7.35 -10.21 -8.62
C PRO A 66 7.76 -9.59 -7.27
N ILE A 67 8.75 -8.69 -7.27
CA ILE A 67 9.23 -7.99 -6.05
C ILE A 67 8.19 -6.96 -5.59
N THR A 68 7.67 -6.16 -6.51
CA THR A 68 6.64 -5.17 -6.21
C THR A 68 5.37 -5.85 -5.67
N LYS A 69 5.00 -7.01 -6.24
CA LYS A 69 3.87 -7.83 -5.75
C LYS A 69 4.05 -8.23 -4.28
N THR A 70 5.22 -8.79 -3.91
CA THR A 70 5.44 -9.26 -2.54
C THR A 70 5.52 -8.10 -1.56
N ALA A 71 6.20 -7.01 -1.91
CA ALA A 71 6.26 -5.80 -1.08
C ALA A 71 4.87 -5.18 -0.87
N PHE A 72 4.06 -5.08 -1.93
CA PHE A 72 2.70 -4.56 -1.85
C PHE A 72 1.80 -5.48 -1.01
N LEU A 73 1.92 -6.80 -1.16
CA LEU A 73 1.17 -7.78 -0.37
C LEU A 73 1.55 -7.72 1.13
N ILE A 74 2.83 -7.58 1.46
CA ILE A 74 3.27 -7.42 2.85
C ILE A 74 2.71 -6.12 3.42
N GLY A 75 2.76 -5.03 2.65
CA GLY A 75 2.18 -3.74 3.02
C GLY A 75 0.67 -3.80 3.26
N THR A 76 -0.09 -4.54 2.44
CA THR A 76 -1.54 -4.73 2.66
C THR A 76 -1.84 -5.60 3.87
N LEU A 77 -1.10 -6.70 4.06
CA LEU A 77 -1.29 -7.61 5.19
C LEU A 77 -1.02 -6.91 6.54
N SER A 78 0.04 -6.09 6.61
CA SER A 78 0.31 -5.24 7.77
C SER A 78 -0.84 -4.27 8.05
N LEU A 79 -1.37 -3.60 7.02
CA LEU A 79 -2.46 -2.65 7.19
C LEU A 79 -3.79 -3.31 7.62
N CYS A 80 -4.01 -4.58 7.26
CA CYS A 80 -5.15 -5.38 7.70
C CYS A 80 -5.01 -5.94 9.13
N GLY A 81 -3.83 -5.86 9.75
CA GLY A 81 -3.60 -6.37 11.11
C GLY A 81 -3.66 -7.90 11.23
N ILE A 82 -3.27 -8.63 10.18
CA ILE A 82 -3.31 -10.11 10.19
C ILE A 82 -2.15 -10.66 11.03
N PRO A 83 -2.38 -11.54 12.01
CA PRO A 83 -1.33 -12.12 12.86
C PRO A 83 -0.46 -13.07 12.01
N PRO A 84 0.67 -12.58 11.43
CA PRO A 84 1.98 -12.34 12.07
C PRO A 84 2.63 -10.99 11.67
N LEU A 85 1.88 -10.09 11.03
CA LEU A 85 2.33 -8.79 10.50
C LEU A 85 1.48 -7.68 11.14
N ALA A 86 2.16 -6.71 11.75
CA ALA A 86 1.60 -5.66 12.60
C ALA A 86 0.83 -4.56 11.86
#